data_AF-A0A2H9NQS8-F1
#
_entry.id   AF-A0A2H9NQS8-F1
#
_cell.length_a   1.000
_cell.length_b   1.000
_cell.length_c   1.000
_cell.angle_alpha   90.00
_cell.angle_beta   90.00
_cell.angle_gamma   90.00
#
_symmetry.space_group_name_H-M   'P 1'
#
loop_
_entity.id
_entity.type
_entity.pdbx_description
1 polymer ?
#
loop_
_entity_poly.entity_id
_entity_poly.type
_entity_poly.pdbx_seq_one_letter_code
_entity_poly.pdbx_strand_id
1 'polypeptide(L)'
;LSRRDIALCEIGGFLHDLGKIGVPDAILNKPDSLTGDEYAVIQTHPAVGGRLLTNHPLAALAFDAVVGHHERPDGRGYPQGLAGAVIPEVARVVGIADAFDAMTSTRPYRKGMRVEKALEIIRNESGSQFDATLAGHFLAVSHSAELVHVIGHSEPGLPLLFCPACHAPVAVRRAQHADDHLYCRACGGESRLTQDVDGMELEMTGQRGDAAALAPDSDPDLIGTMVEDIAPRVF
;
A
#
# COMPACT_ATOMS: atom_id res chain seq x y z
N LEU A 1 -2.46 -16.65 -15.33
CA LEU A 1 -2.67 -16.91 -13.89
C LEU A 1 -3.89 -17.81 -13.71
N SER A 2 -3.78 -18.85 -12.87
CA SER A 2 -4.93 -19.64 -12.41
C SER A 2 -5.79 -18.80 -11.44
N ARG A 3 -7.01 -19.27 -11.12
CA ARG A 3 -7.85 -18.62 -10.09
C ARG A 3 -7.11 -18.48 -8.76
N ARG A 4 -6.30 -19.47 -8.41
CA ARG A 4 -5.47 -19.46 -7.20
C ARG A 4 -4.37 -18.40 -7.28
N ASP A 5 -3.68 -18.28 -8.40
CA ASP A 5 -2.60 -17.29 -8.53
C ASP A 5 -3.13 -15.86 -8.45
N ILE A 6 -4.33 -15.61 -9.00
CA ILE A 6 -5.01 -14.31 -8.86
C ILE A 6 -5.25 -14.00 -7.38
N ALA A 7 -5.78 -14.96 -6.62
CA ALA A 7 -6.00 -14.80 -5.18
C ALA A 7 -4.71 -14.55 -4.40
N LEU A 8 -3.59 -15.19 -4.78
CA LEU A 8 -2.28 -14.93 -4.18
C LEU A 8 -1.79 -13.51 -4.48
N CYS A 9 -2.04 -12.98 -5.69
CA CYS A 9 -1.76 -11.58 -6.00
C CYS A 9 -2.63 -10.61 -5.19
N GLU A 10 -3.91 -10.90 -5.00
CA GLU A 10 -4.82 -10.06 -4.22
C GLU A 10 -4.43 -10.03 -2.73
N ILE A 11 -4.21 -11.19 -2.12
CA ILE A 11 -3.75 -11.30 -0.73
C ILE A 11 -2.35 -10.70 -0.59
N GLY A 12 -1.46 -11.01 -1.53
CA GLY A 12 -0.10 -10.49 -1.57
C GLY A 12 -0.07 -8.97 -1.66
N GLY A 13 -0.88 -8.38 -2.54
CA GLY A 13 -1.03 -6.93 -2.65
C GLY A 13 -1.55 -6.29 -1.37
N PHE A 14 -2.49 -6.94 -0.67
CA PHE A 14 -2.99 -6.42 0.61
C PHE A 14 -1.94 -6.49 1.74
N LEU A 15 -1.09 -7.53 1.76
CA LEU A 15 -0.18 -7.80 2.86
C LEU A 15 1.28 -7.44 2.59
N HIS A 16 1.67 -7.03 1.37
CA HIS A 16 3.08 -6.87 0.97
C HIS A 16 3.91 -6.02 1.94
N ASP A 17 3.28 -4.97 2.47
CA ASP A 17 3.86 -3.99 3.38
C ASP A 17 3.72 -4.33 4.88
N LEU A 18 3.24 -5.53 5.24
CA LEU A 18 3.00 -5.94 6.64
C LEU A 18 4.18 -5.67 7.56
N GLY A 19 5.41 -5.81 7.04
CA GLY A 19 6.62 -5.57 7.82
C GLY A 19 6.89 -4.11 8.19
N LYS A 20 6.17 -3.13 7.63
CA LYS A 20 6.32 -1.71 7.98
C LYS A 20 5.99 -1.42 9.45
N ILE A 21 5.31 -2.33 10.14
CA ILE A 21 5.15 -2.28 11.61
C ILE A 21 6.49 -2.27 12.37
N GLY A 22 7.58 -2.76 11.74
CA GLY A 22 8.94 -2.69 12.30
C GLY A 22 9.69 -1.40 11.98
N VAL A 23 9.13 -0.49 11.18
CA VAL A 23 9.75 0.77 10.80
C VAL A 23 9.33 1.86 11.81
N PRO A 24 10.25 2.65 12.37
CA PRO A 24 9.90 3.73 13.28
C PRO A 24 8.98 4.78 12.64
N ASP A 25 7.96 5.23 13.38
CA ASP A 25 7.00 6.25 12.91
C ASP A 25 7.68 7.55 12.48
N ALA A 26 8.78 7.94 13.14
CA ALA A 26 9.56 9.13 12.79
C ALA A 26 10.19 9.05 11.40
N ILE A 27 10.45 7.83 10.90
CA ILE A 27 10.94 7.59 9.53
C ILE A 27 9.74 7.46 8.58
N LEU A 28 8.74 6.67 8.95
CA LEU A 28 7.59 6.38 8.09
C LEU A 28 6.76 7.64 7.76
N ASN A 29 6.63 8.55 8.73
CA ASN A 29 5.84 9.78 8.61
C ASN A 29 6.70 11.04 8.36
N LYS A 30 7.99 10.89 8.01
CA LYS A 30 8.87 12.03 7.80
C LYS A 30 8.36 12.91 6.64
N PRO A 31 8.22 14.23 6.82
CA PRO A 31 7.72 15.15 5.77
C PRO A 31 8.80 15.52 4.75
N ASP A 32 10.07 15.25 5.04
CA ASP A 32 11.20 15.54 4.16
C ASP A 32 11.73 14.26 3.49
N SER A 33 12.65 14.42 2.54
CA SER A 33 13.37 13.29 1.96
C SER A 33 14.11 12.48 3.02
N LEU A 34 14.08 11.16 2.86
CA LEU A 34 14.84 10.23 3.69
C LEU A 34 16.33 10.32 3.36
N THR A 35 17.15 10.24 4.39
CA THR A 35 18.58 9.98 4.27
C THR A 35 18.82 8.54 3.81
N GLY A 36 20.05 8.23 3.38
CA GLY A 36 20.43 6.87 3.00
C GLY A 36 20.21 5.86 4.12
N ASP A 37 20.54 6.23 5.36
CA ASP A 37 20.36 5.36 6.53
C ASP A 37 18.88 5.14 6.87
N GLU A 38 18.05 6.19 6.81
CA GLU A 38 16.60 6.07 7.01
C GLU A 38 15.96 5.22 5.91
N TYR A 39 16.41 5.37 4.66
CA TYR A 39 15.96 4.52 3.56
C TYR A 39 16.34 3.06 3.77
N ALA A 40 17.58 2.78 4.22
CA ALA A 40 18.02 1.43 4.56
C ALA A 40 17.16 0.78 5.65
N VAL A 41 16.67 1.56 6.64
CA VAL A 41 15.70 1.08 7.64
C VAL A 41 14.38 0.67 6.99
N ILE A 42 13.84 1.48 6.05
CA ILE A 42 12.62 1.11 5.32
C ILE A 42 12.82 -0.18 4.51
N GLN A 43 13.98 -0.37 3.89
CA GLN A 43 14.27 -1.57 3.09
C GLN A 43 14.28 -2.87 3.91
N THR A 44 14.24 -2.79 5.25
CA THR A 44 14.15 -3.97 6.11
C THR A 44 12.74 -4.58 6.16
N HIS A 45 11.69 -3.83 5.77
CA HIS A 45 10.31 -4.27 5.97
C HIS A 45 9.94 -5.60 5.25
N PRO A 46 10.45 -5.96 4.05
CA PRO A 46 10.11 -7.24 3.45
C PRO A 46 10.60 -8.40 4.33
N ALA A 47 11.82 -8.27 4.87
CA ALA A 47 12.40 -9.26 5.78
C ALA A 47 11.69 -9.29 7.14
N VAL A 48 11.25 -8.14 7.66
CA VAL A 48 10.39 -8.08 8.87
C VAL A 48 9.07 -8.79 8.63
N GLY A 49 8.39 -8.51 7.51
CA GLY A 49 7.13 -9.14 7.14
C GLY A 49 7.24 -10.66 7.00
N GLY A 50 8.30 -11.16 6.37
CA GLY A 50 8.58 -12.60 6.29
C GLY A 50 8.74 -13.25 7.68
N ARG A 51 9.39 -12.56 8.63
CA ARG A 51 9.49 -13.04 10.03
C ARG A 51 8.13 -13.06 10.73
N LEU A 52 7.29 -12.06 10.51
CA LEU A 52 5.94 -12.00 11.09
C LEU A 52 5.03 -13.10 10.56
N LEU A 53 5.21 -13.50 9.30
CA LEU A 53 4.49 -14.62 8.70
C LEU A 53 5.03 -16.00 9.12
N THR A 54 6.21 -16.08 9.74
CA THR A 54 6.84 -17.36 10.07
C THR A 54 5.95 -18.18 11.02
N ASN A 55 5.74 -19.46 10.68
CA ASN A 55 4.85 -20.40 11.36
C ASN A 55 3.35 -20.06 11.31
N HIS A 56 2.93 -19.03 10.58
CA HIS A 56 1.50 -18.79 10.38
C HIS A 56 0.93 -19.83 9.39
N PRO A 57 -0.21 -20.49 9.68
CA PRO A 57 -0.77 -21.54 8.81
C PRO A 57 -1.09 -21.07 7.39
N LEU A 58 -1.37 -19.78 7.23
CA LEU A 58 -1.70 -19.15 5.94
C LEU A 58 -0.54 -18.35 5.34
N ALA A 59 0.68 -18.46 5.89
CA ALA A 59 1.84 -17.69 5.42
C ALA A 59 2.08 -17.83 3.91
N ALA A 60 1.95 -19.04 3.39
CA ALA A 60 2.15 -19.35 1.97
C ALA A 60 1.23 -18.59 1.02
N LEU A 61 0.13 -17.99 1.51
CA LEU A 61 -0.76 -17.18 0.69
C LEU A 61 -0.19 -15.80 0.34
N ALA A 62 0.76 -15.30 1.13
CA ALA A 62 1.28 -13.94 1.00
C ALA A 62 2.82 -13.86 1.00
N PHE A 63 3.50 -14.91 1.47
CA PHE A 63 4.93 -14.87 1.79
C PHE A 63 5.77 -14.33 0.63
N ASP A 64 5.59 -14.87 -0.57
CA ASP A 64 6.36 -14.49 -1.76
C ASP A 64 6.18 -13.01 -2.11
N ALA A 65 4.95 -12.48 -2.03
CA ALA A 65 4.69 -11.05 -2.24
C ALA A 65 5.38 -10.20 -1.17
N VAL A 66 5.21 -10.56 0.11
CA VAL A 66 5.77 -9.81 1.24
C VAL A 66 7.29 -9.72 1.16
N VAL A 67 7.98 -10.84 0.91
CA VAL A 67 9.46 -10.83 0.91
C VAL A 67 10.05 -10.35 -0.42
N GLY A 68 9.31 -10.45 -1.52
CA GLY A 68 9.86 -10.34 -2.88
C GLY A 68 9.38 -9.15 -3.70
N HIS A 69 8.38 -8.38 -3.27
CA HIS A 69 7.81 -7.30 -4.10
C HIS A 69 8.79 -6.16 -4.44
N HIS A 70 9.94 -6.08 -3.76
CA HIS A 70 11.04 -5.15 -4.06
C HIS A 70 12.25 -5.82 -4.75
N GLU A 71 12.17 -7.10 -5.07
CA GLU A 71 13.14 -7.75 -5.95
C GLU A 71 12.97 -7.27 -7.39
N ARG A 72 14.08 -7.20 -8.12
CA ARG A 72 14.11 -6.64 -9.48
C ARG A 72 14.68 -7.67 -10.45
N PRO A 73 14.09 -7.87 -11.64
CA PRO A 73 14.61 -8.83 -12.61
C PRO A 73 16.08 -8.62 -12.99
N ASP A 74 16.60 -7.40 -12.89
CA ASP A 74 18.01 -7.05 -13.08
C ASP A 74 18.95 -7.40 -11.90
N GLY A 75 18.44 -7.97 -10.81
CA GLY A 75 19.21 -8.36 -9.63
C GLY A 75 19.61 -7.20 -8.71
N ARG A 76 19.16 -5.97 -8.98
CA ARG A 76 19.46 -4.78 -8.15
C ARG A 76 18.40 -4.52 -7.08
N GLY A 77 17.51 -5.48 -6.86
CA GLY A 77 16.45 -5.43 -5.86
C GLY A 77 16.93 -5.80 -4.47
N TYR A 78 15.98 -5.89 -3.55
CA TYR A 78 16.24 -6.26 -2.15
C TYR A 78 15.04 -7.07 -1.62
N PRO A 79 15.21 -7.88 -0.55
CA PRO A 79 16.39 -7.98 0.32
C PRO A 79 17.47 -8.98 -0.12
N GLN A 80 17.20 -9.88 -1.05
CA GLN A 80 18.09 -10.98 -1.44
C GLN A 80 18.82 -10.72 -2.76
N GLY A 81 18.36 -9.77 -3.58
CA GLY A 81 18.96 -9.48 -4.88
C GLY A 81 18.68 -10.59 -5.90
N LEU A 82 17.48 -11.16 -5.83
CA LEU A 82 17.02 -12.18 -6.78
C LEU A 82 16.88 -11.57 -8.17
N ALA A 83 17.06 -12.38 -9.20
CA ALA A 83 17.04 -11.93 -10.59
C ALA A 83 16.13 -12.81 -11.48
N GLY A 84 15.58 -12.19 -12.52
CA GLY A 84 14.73 -12.83 -13.53
C GLY A 84 13.62 -13.70 -12.93
N ALA A 85 13.51 -14.93 -13.46
CA ALA A 85 12.45 -15.88 -13.11
C ALA A 85 12.61 -16.54 -11.73
N VAL A 86 13.71 -16.28 -11.01
CA VAL A 86 13.85 -16.73 -9.60
C VAL A 86 12.89 -15.96 -8.70
N ILE A 87 12.52 -14.74 -9.08
CA ILE A 87 11.52 -13.95 -8.37
C ILE A 87 10.14 -14.55 -8.64
N PRO A 88 9.37 -14.94 -7.61
CA PRO A 88 8.02 -15.46 -7.78
C PRO A 88 7.16 -14.51 -8.63
N GLU A 89 6.33 -15.06 -9.53
CA GLU A 89 5.50 -14.26 -10.43
C GLU A 89 4.56 -13.31 -9.66
N VAL A 90 3.96 -13.78 -8.56
CA VAL A 90 3.14 -12.96 -7.66
C VAL A 90 3.90 -11.74 -7.14
N ALA A 91 5.16 -11.91 -6.73
CA ALA A 91 5.99 -10.81 -6.24
C ALA A 91 6.30 -9.80 -7.36
N ARG A 92 6.57 -10.26 -8.58
CA ARG A 92 6.78 -9.38 -9.75
C ARG A 92 5.52 -8.60 -10.13
N VAL A 93 4.34 -9.22 -10.03
CA VAL A 93 3.05 -8.54 -10.25
C VAL A 93 2.81 -7.47 -9.18
N VAL A 94 2.93 -7.83 -7.91
CA VAL A 94 2.73 -6.91 -6.79
C VAL A 94 3.74 -5.76 -6.83
N GLY A 95 5.01 -6.03 -7.17
CA GLY A 95 6.02 -4.98 -7.28
C GLY A 95 5.74 -3.92 -8.35
N ILE A 96 5.13 -4.31 -9.49
CA ILE A 96 4.68 -3.33 -10.50
C ILE A 96 3.50 -2.51 -9.97
N ALA A 97 2.54 -3.16 -9.32
CA ALA A 97 1.36 -2.50 -8.75
C ALA A 97 1.74 -1.51 -7.63
N ASP A 98 2.59 -1.92 -6.68
CA ASP A 98 3.12 -1.06 -5.61
C ASP A 98 3.90 0.12 -6.19
N ALA A 99 4.79 -0.11 -7.17
CA ALA A 99 5.53 0.98 -7.80
C ALA A 99 4.59 2.01 -8.46
N PHE A 100 3.54 1.55 -9.13
CA PHE A 100 2.53 2.43 -9.74
C PHE A 100 1.78 3.25 -8.68
N ASP A 101 1.25 2.60 -7.64
CA ASP A 101 0.56 3.29 -6.55
C ASP A 101 1.50 4.26 -5.84
N ALA A 102 2.71 3.84 -5.48
CA ALA A 102 3.72 4.69 -4.84
C ALA A 102 4.09 5.94 -5.66
N MET A 103 4.10 5.83 -6.99
CA MET A 103 4.36 6.96 -7.89
C MET A 103 3.17 7.92 -7.97
N THR A 104 1.95 7.40 -8.04
CA THR A 104 0.72 8.17 -8.29
C THR A 104 0.05 8.70 -7.03
N SER A 105 0.31 8.09 -5.88
CA SER A 105 -0.21 8.50 -4.59
C SER A 105 0.59 9.67 -3.99
N THR A 106 -0.12 10.59 -3.34
CA THR A 106 0.49 11.70 -2.60
C THR A 106 1.00 11.20 -1.26
N ARG A 107 2.26 11.49 -0.96
CA ARG A 107 2.95 11.14 0.29
C ARG A 107 3.33 12.42 1.03
N PRO A 108 3.60 12.38 2.36
CA PRO A 108 3.95 13.57 3.13
C PRO A 108 5.05 14.44 2.50
N TYR A 109 6.05 13.80 1.88
CA TYR A 109 7.22 14.45 1.27
C TYR A 109 7.12 14.69 -0.24
N ARG A 110 6.06 14.24 -0.93
CA ARG A 110 5.96 14.34 -2.39
C ARG A 110 4.52 14.24 -2.89
N LYS A 111 4.13 15.16 -3.78
CA LYS A 111 2.89 15.00 -4.57
C LYS A 111 3.00 13.78 -5.50
N GLY A 112 1.89 13.07 -5.65
CA GLY A 112 1.77 12.02 -6.66
C GLY A 112 2.07 12.57 -8.05
N MET A 113 2.76 11.78 -8.89
CA MET A 113 2.97 12.15 -10.28
C MET A 113 1.75 11.80 -11.13
N ARG A 114 1.62 12.45 -12.30
CA ARG A 114 0.55 12.11 -13.24
C ARG A 114 0.67 10.65 -13.69
N VAL A 115 -0.47 10.00 -13.89
CA VAL A 115 -0.57 8.60 -14.35
C VAL A 115 0.29 8.37 -15.58
N GLU A 116 0.24 9.26 -16.57
CA GLU A 116 1.01 9.12 -17.81
C GLU A 116 2.52 9.07 -17.55
N LYS A 117 2.98 9.82 -16.54
CA LYS A 117 4.39 9.82 -16.16
C LYS A 117 4.79 8.52 -15.46
N ALA A 118 3.93 8.01 -14.57
CA ALA A 118 4.16 6.72 -13.91
C ALA A 118 4.20 5.57 -14.94
N LEU A 119 3.28 5.56 -15.92
CA LEU A 119 3.27 4.57 -17.00
C LEU A 119 4.49 4.69 -17.92
N GLU A 120 4.98 5.91 -18.18
CA GLU A 120 6.23 6.12 -18.91
C GLU A 120 7.43 5.52 -18.16
N ILE A 121 7.50 5.71 -16.84
CA ILE A 121 8.56 5.12 -16.00
C ILE A 121 8.50 3.59 -16.05
N ILE A 122 7.31 2.99 -15.89
CA ILE A 122 7.14 1.52 -15.98
C ILE A 122 7.58 1.01 -17.35
N ARG A 123 7.25 1.72 -18.43
CA ARG A 123 7.70 1.36 -19.78
C ARG A 123 9.21 1.43 -19.92
N ASN A 124 9.85 2.47 -19.39
CA ASN A 124 11.30 2.69 -19.51
C ASN A 124 12.09 1.71 -18.65
N GLU A 125 11.54 1.26 -17.53
CA GLU A 125 12.17 0.28 -16.62
C GLU A 125 11.73 -1.17 -16.90
N SER A 126 11.09 -1.41 -18.04
CA SER A 126 10.69 -2.74 -18.52
C SER A 126 11.93 -3.56 -18.89
N GLY A 127 12.07 -4.74 -18.28
CA GLY A 127 13.25 -5.60 -18.42
C GLY A 127 14.41 -5.25 -17.48
N SER A 128 14.31 -4.16 -16.70
CA SER A 128 15.25 -3.81 -15.62
C SER A 128 14.61 -3.99 -14.25
N GLN A 129 13.90 -2.97 -13.76
CA GLN A 129 13.19 -2.98 -12.49
C GLN A 129 11.95 -3.87 -12.55
N PHE A 130 11.32 -3.96 -13.72
CA PHE A 130 10.08 -4.71 -13.92
C PHE A 130 10.28 -5.84 -14.92
N ASP A 131 9.52 -6.92 -14.75
CA ASP A 131 9.49 -7.99 -15.74
C ASP A 131 8.89 -7.46 -17.04
N ALA A 132 9.58 -7.70 -18.16
CA ALA A 132 9.19 -7.07 -19.43
C ALA A 132 7.81 -7.52 -19.91
N THR A 133 7.46 -8.79 -19.69
CA THR A 133 6.16 -9.34 -20.08
C THR A 133 5.05 -8.79 -19.19
N LEU A 134 5.25 -8.80 -17.87
CA LEU A 134 4.26 -8.29 -16.92
C LEU A 134 4.08 -6.77 -17.04
N ALA A 135 5.15 -6.01 -17.26
CA ALA A 135 5.06 -4.58 -17.53
C ALA A 135 4.24 -4.31 -18.81
N GLY A 136 4.42 -5.12 -19.85
CA GLY A 136 3.60 -5.05 -21.07
C GLY A 136 2.11 -5.27 -20.79
N HIS A 137 1.77 -6.26 -19.97
CA HIS A 137 0.37 -6.50 -19.56
C HIS A 137 -0.20 -5.36 -18.72
N PHE A 138 0.57 -4.84 -17.75
CA PHE A 138 0.16 -3.71 -16.93
C PHE A 138 -0.14 -2.47 -17.79
N LEU A 139 0.75 -2.15 -18.73
CA LEU A 139 0.55 -1.06 -19.68
C LEU A 139 -0.65 -1.30 -20.60
N ALA A 140 -0.99 -2.54 -20.97
CA ALA A 140 -2.17 -2.80 -21.78
C ALA A 140 -3.46 -2.48 -21.01
N VAL A 141 -3.56 -2.90 -19.75
CA VAL A 141 -4.72 -2.64 -18.87
C VAL A 141 -4.83 -1.16 -18.53
N SER A 142 -3.71 -0.42 -18.40
CA SER A 142 -3.77 1.01 -18.08
C SER A 142 -4.52 1.87 -19.09
N HIS A 143 -4.68 1.41 -20.34
CA HIS A 143 -5.41 2.14 -21.38
C HIS A 143 -6.93 1.96 -21.30
N SER A 144 -7.46 1.04 -20.49
CA SER A 144 -8.92 0.76 -20.41
C SER A 144 -9.67 1.63 -19.39
N ALA A 145 -9.04 2.68 -18.84
CA ALA A 145 -9.55 3.50 -17.71
C ALA A 145 -9.72 2.75 -16.37
N GLU A 146 -9.38 1.46 -16.32
CA GLU A 146 -9.48 0.65 -15.10
C GLU A 146 -8.46 1.04 -14.02
N LEU A 147 -7.37 1.76 -14.31
CA LEU A 147 -6.42 2.16 -13.26
C LEU A 147 -6.79 3.45 -12.51
N VAL A 148 -7.82 4.18 -12.96
CA VAL A 148 -8.18 5.47 -12.32
C VAL A 148 -8.81 5.24 -10.94
N HIS A 149 -9.53 4.13 -10.75
CA HIS A 149 -10.23 3.82 -9.50
C HIS A 149 -9.37 3.17 -8.42
N VAL A 150 -8.04 3.04 -8.62
CA VAL A 150 -7.12 2.48 -7.60
C VAL A 150 -6.22 3.51 -6.92
N ILE A 151 -6.05 4.71 -7.49
CA ILE A 151 -5.21 5.81 -6.94
C ILE A 151 -5.88 6.62 -5.83
N GLY A 152 -5.28 6.66 -4.63
CA GLY A 152 -5.64 7.64 -3.59
C GLY A 152 -6.92 7.30 -2.80
N HIS A 153 -7.26 6.02 -2.70
CA HIS A 153 -8.40 5.53 -1.94
C HIS A 153 -7.94 4.71 -0.74
N SER A 154 -8.73 4.72 0.32
CA SER A 154 -8.61 3.76 1.42
C SER A 154 -9.31 2.43 1.09
N GLU A 155 -10.42 2.51 0.35
CA GLU A 155 -11.22 1.41 -0.20
C GLU A 155 -11.87 1.91 -1.51
N PRO A 156 -12.28 1.05 -2.47
CA PRO A 156 -13.06 1.47 -3.63
C PRO A 156 -14.19 2.47 -3.30
N GLY A 157 -14.03 3.71 -3.78
CA GLY A 157 -14.98 4.81 -3.59
C GLY A 157 -14.78 5.66 -2.33
N LEU A 158 -13.82 5.34 -1.45
CA LEU A 158 -13.51 6.11 -0.25
C LEU A 158 -12.15 6.81 -0.39
N PRO A 159 -12.09 8.16 -0.43
CA PRO A 159 -10.83 8.87 -0.58
C PRO A 159 -9.93 8.66 0.64
N LEU A 160 -8.63 8.63 0.41
CA LEU A 160 -7.65 8.77 1.49
C LEU A 160 -7.59 10.24 1.92
N LEU A 161 -7.86 10.52 3.19
CA LEU A 161 -7.78 11.86 3.75
C LEU A 161 -6.43 12.09 4.43
N PHE A 162 -6.10 13.36 4.68
CA PHE A 162 -4.85 13.75 5.33
C PHE A 162 -5.14 14.62 6.54
N CYS A 163 -4.45 14.35 7.65
CA CYS A 163 -4.60 15.13 8.88
C CYS A 163 -4.24 16.61 8.62
N PRO A 164 -5.13 17.58 8.90
CA PRO A 164 -4.84 19.00 8.65
C PRO A 164 -3.67 19.57 9.46
N ALA A 165 -3.30 18.92 10.57
CA ALA A 165 -2.23 19.38 11.44
C ALA A 165 -0.83 18.89 11.05
N CYS A 166 -0.72 17.66 10.54
CA CYS A 166 0.59 17.03 10.27
C CYS A 166 0.70 16.34 8.90
N HIS A 167 -0.38 16.34 8.12
CA HIS A 167 -0.49 15.71 6.80
C HIS A 167 -0.23 14.20 6.76
N ALA A 168 -0.23 13.52 7.92
CA ALA A 168 -0.24 12.06 7.94
C ALA A 168 -1.55 11.55 7.33
N PRO A 169 -1.52 10.44 6.57
CA PRO A 169 -2.72 9.84 6.01
C PRO A 169 -3.66 9.38 7.12
N VAL A 170 -4.96 9.60 6.91
CA VAL A 170 -6.06 9.17 7.78
C VAL A 170 -7.00 8.36 6.91
N ALA A 171 -7.05 7.05 7.14
CA ALA A 171 -7.94 6.16 6.42
C ALA A 171 -9.38 6.35 6.94
N VAL A 172 -10.30 6.60 6.01
CA VAL A 172 -11.74 6.61 6.28
C VAL A 172 -12.29 5.23 5.98
N ARG A 173 -13.21 4.74 6.81
CA ARG A 173 -13.85 3.43 6.69
C ARG A 173 -15.28 3.59 6.22
N ARG A 174 -15.83 2.55 5.57
CA ARG A 174 -17.21 2.55 5.07
C ARG A 174 -18.27 2.79 6.15
N ALA A 175 -17.99 2.36 7.37
CA ALA A 175 -18.85 2.57 8.54
C ALA A 175 -18.84 4.01 9.07
N GLN A 176 -17.93 4.87 8.59
CA GLN A 176 -17.80 6.24 9.06
C GLN A 176 -18.68 7.20 8.26
N HIS A 177 -19.28 8.15 8.96
CA HIS A 177 -20.24 9.09 8.45
C HIS A 177 -19.88 10.53 8.84
N ALA A 178 -20.54 11.49 8.20
CA ALA A 178 -20.41 12.90 8.59
C ALA A 178 -20.67 13.06 10.09
N ASP A 179 -19.91 13.95 10.72
CA ASP A 179 -19.84 14.22 12.16
C ASP A 179 -19.12 13.17 13.01
N ASP A 180 -18.67 12.04 12.44
CA ASP A 180 -17.82 11.09 13.18
C ASP A 180 -16.45 11.71 13.53
N HIS A 181 -15.91 11.27 14.65
CA HIS A 181 -14.62 11.73 15.16
C HIS A 181 -13.50 10.75 14.78
N LEU A 182 -12.45 11.29 14.17
CA LEU A 182 -11.28 10.55 13.69
C LEU A 182 -10.03 11.06 14.38
N TYR A 183 -9.10 10.15 14.66
CA TYR A 183 -7.87 10.46 15.37
C TYR A 183 -6.65 10.17 14.50
N CYS A 184 -5.81 11.19 14.31
CA CYS A 184 -4.56 11.04 13.59
C CYS A 184 -3.57 10.20 14.44
N ARG A 185 -3.09 9.09 13.88
CA ARG A 185 -2.15 8.19 14.57
C ARG A 185 -0.74 8.76 14.72
N ALA A 186 -0.38 9.73 13.88
CA ALA A 186 0.93 10.38 13.96
C ALA A 186 0.97 11.48 15.03
N CYS A 187 0.00 12.40 15.04
CA CYS A 187 0.04 13.56 15.94
C CYS A 187 -0.93 13.48 17.12
N GLY A 188 -1.84 12.51 17.15
CA GLY A 188 -2.87 12.34 18.18
C GLY A 188 -4.04 13.33 18.09
N GLY A 189 -4.05 14.22 17.09
CA GLY A 189 -5.09 15.23 16.90
C GLY A 189 -6.43 14.61 16.53
N GLU A 190 -7.50 15.14 17.10
CA GLU A 190 -8.87 14.79 16.74
C GLU A 190 -9.37 15.68 15.59
N SER A 191 -10.07 15.06 14.64
CA SER A 191 -10.78 15.73 13.56
C SER A 191 -12.20 15.21 13.47
N ARG A 192 -13.14 16.08 13.13
CA ARG A 192 -14.50 15.69 12.74
C ARG A 192 -14.53 15.47 11.22
N LEU A 193 -15.12 14.36 10.79
CA LEU A 193 -15.37 14.09 9.38
C LEU A 193 -16.51 14.97 8.89
N THR A 194 -16.26 15.77 7.86
CA THR A 194 -17.28 16.58 7.18
C THR A 194 -17.51 16.01 5.79
N GLN A 195 -18.72 16.18 5.28
CA GLN A 195 -19.06 15.80 3.91
C GLN A 195 -19.80 16.94 3.25
N ASP A 196 -19.31 17.40 2.11
CA ASP A 196 -19.91 18.46 1.30
C ASP A 196 -20.17 17.99 -0.15
N VAL A 197 -20.38 18.94 -1.06
CA VAL A 197 -20.65 18.66 -2.47
C VAL A 197 -19.40 18.16 -3.20
N ASP A 198 -18.21 18.53 -2.70
CA ASP A 198 -16.91 18.27 -3.30
C ASP A 198 -16.24 16.99 -2.73
N GLY A 199 -16.68 16.50 -1.57
CA GLY A 199 -16.28 15.20 -1.03
C GLY A 199 -16.32 15.09 0.49
N MET A 200 -15.45 14.26 1.04
CA MET A 200 -15.21 14.14 2.49
C MET A 200 -13.97 14.94 2.87
N GLU A 201 -14.01 15.62 4.01
CA GLU A 201 -12.90 16.39 4.56
C GLU A 201 -12.74 16.18 6.07
N LEU A 202 -11.58 16.58 6.61
CA LEU A 202 -11.29 16.53 8.05
C LEU A 202 -11.19 17.94 8.62
N GLU A 203 -12.03 18.25 9.60
CA GLU A 203 -12.00 19.51 10.35
C GLU A 203 -11.40 19.28 11.75
N MET A 204 -10.31 19.97 12.09
CA MET A 204 -9.67 19.83 13.40
C MET A 204 -10.57 20.36 14.52
N THR A 205 -10.82 19.54 15.54
CA THR A 205 -11.60 19.97 16.72
C THR A 205 -10.76 20.76 17.73
N GLY A 206 -9.43 20.69 17.60
CA GLY A 206 -8.47 21.23 18.57
C GLY A 206 -8.22 20.31 19.76
N GLN A 207 -8.93 19.18 19.86
CA GLN A 207 -8.74 18.19 20.91
C GLN A 207 -7.73 17.11 20.49
N ARG A 208 -7.39 16.22 21.43
CA ARG A 208 -6.51 15.08 21.22
C ARG A 208 -7.17 13.81 21.73
N GLY A 209 -6.96 12.71 21.02
CA GLY A 209 -7.42 11.40 21.45
C GLY A 209 -6.72 10.93 22.72
N ASP A 210 -7.44 10.17 23.54
CA ASP A 210 -6.85 9.44 24.65
C ASP A 210 -6.17 8.14 24.17
N ALA A 211 -5.63 7.35 25.10
CA ALA A 211 -4.93 6.11 24.76
C ALA A 211 -5.82 5.08 24.05
N ALA A 212 -7.12 5.04 24.36
CA ALA A 212 -8.05 4.11 23.72
C ALA A 212 -8.38 4.56 22.30
N ALA A 213 -8.65 5.85 22.11
CA ALA A 213 -8.89 6.46 20.80
C ALA A 213 -7.68 6.34 19.86
N LEU A 214 -6.46 6.38 20.41
CA LEU A 214 -5.21 6.27 19.66
C LEU A 214 -4.69 4.84 19.51
N ALA A 215 -5.35 3.83 20.09
CA ALA A 215 -5.00 2.43 19.89
C ALA A 215 -5.30 1.98 18.45
N PRO A 216 -4.32 1.42 17.70
CA PRO A 216 -4.54 0.93 16.35
C PRO A 216 -5.71 -0.04 16.31
N ASP A 217 -6.52 0.05 15.26
CA ASP A 217 -7.69 -0.79 15.09
C ASP A 217 -7.73 -1.33 13.66
N SER A 218 -8.24 -2.55 13.50
CA SER A 218 -8.45 -3.20 12.21
C SER A 218 -9.76 -2.74 11.58
N ASP A 219 -9.92 -2.96 10.28
CA ASP A 219 -11.19 -2.81 9.58
C ASP A 219 -11.81 -4.19 9.33
N PRO A 220 -12.64 -4.72 10.25
CA PRO A 220 -13.18 -6.08 10.14
C PRO A 220 -14.15 -6.23 8.96
N ASP A 221 -14.81 -5.15 8.53
CA ASP A 221 -15.76 -5.18 7.42
C ASP A 221 -15.02 -5.29 6.08
N LEU A 222 -13.95 -4.51 5.90
CA LEU A 222 -13.07 -4.62 4.74
C LEU A 222 -12.41 -6.01 4.67
N ILE A 223 -11.85 -6.46 5.80
CA ILE A 223 -11.20 -7.78 5.88
C ILE A 223 -12.22 -8.89 5.59
N GLY A 224 -13.42 -8.82 6.16
CA GLY A 224 -14.49 -9.79 5.93
C GLY A 224 -14.89 -9.87 4.45
N THR A 225 -15.13 -8.72 3.82
CA THR A 225 -15.47 -8.64 2.40
C THR A 225 -14.37 -9.23 1.52
N MET A 226 -13.10 -8.92 1.82
CA MET A 226 -11.96 -9.46 1.11
C MET A 226 -11.85 -10.99 1.26
N VAL A 227 -12.08 -11.52 2.47
CA VAL A 227 -12.07 -12.97 2.71
C VAL A 227 -13.19 -13.67 1.94
N GLU A 228 -14.41 -13.13 1.93
CA GLU A 228 -15.55 -13.70 1.21
C GLU A 228 -15.31 -13.77 -0.31
N ASP A 229 -14.69 -12.74 -0.90
CA ASP A 229 -14.42 -12.68 -2.34
C ASP A 229 -13.25 -13.60 -2.76
N ILE A 230 -12.20 -13.67 -1.94
CA ILE A 230 -10.95 -14.36 -2.29
C ILE A 230 -10.99 -15.85 -1.90
N ALA A 231 -11.55 -16.22 -0.75
CA ALA A 231 -11.51 -17.59 -0.24
C ALA A 231 -11.98 -18.66 -1.25
N PRO A 232 -13.06 -18.46 -2.05
CA PRO A 232 -13.51 -19.43 -3.05
C PRO A 232 -12.56 -19.66 -4.24
N ARG A 233 -11.48 -18.88 -4.32
CA ARG A 233 -10.43 -18.99 -5.34
C ARG A 233 -9.18 -19.69 -4.79
N VAL A 234 -9.06 -19.77 -3.46
CA VAL A 234 -7.93 -20.36 -2.73
C VAL A 234 -8.23 -21.79 -2.28
N PHE A 235 -9.41 -22.02 -1.74
CA PHE A 235 -9.87 -23.29 -1.14
C PHE A 235 -10.94 -23.95 -2.00
#